data_AF-Q6ZJW8-F1
#
_entry.id   AF-Q6ZJW8-F1
#
_cell.length_a   1.000
_cell.length_b   1.000
_cell.length_c   1.000
_cell.angle_alpha   90.00
_cell.angle_beta   90.00
_cell.angle_gamma   90.00
#
_symmetry.space_group_name_H-M   'P 1'
#
loop_
_entity.id
_entity.type
_entity.pdbx_description
1 polymer ?
#
loop_
_entity_poly.entity_id
_entity_poly.type
_entity_poly.pdbx_seq_one_letter_code
_entity_poly.pdbx_strand_id
1 'polypeptide(L)'
;MGPTSRNHKSSQKDVAPNEAKPPRYPQRNRSITASASASAFASPAVANSRVAKERPSSSTAGEGEPQETVLKLPSIPTLPARMAKLVPLEGLGCEAAVGSLTPSREREYKVTNKHTEGRRPVYAIVFNFLDVRYYDIFATACGPRLSTYRCLMNGKFALLQSYLDDDMNESFFTVSWACDIDGNPLLVAAGSTGIIRVINCATEKIYKSLVGHGGSVNEIKSQPSNPSLIISASKDESIKLWNVQTGILILVFGGVGGHRHEVLGVDFHTSDIYRFLSCGMDNTVRIWSMKEFWEYVEKSYSWTDATSKFPTKFVQFPVLCAEIHSNYVDCTKWLGDFVLSKSVENEILLWESITKEENPGEGHIDVLQKYPVPECNIWFMKFSCDFHHNQLAIGNRDGKVYVWKVQTSPPVLIARLNNPQVKSAIRQTAVSFDGSTILACTEDGNIWRWDEVDHPTAPVPSKKQK
;
A
#
# COMPACT_ATOMS: atom_id res chain seq x y z
N MET A 1 71.34 6.01 -25.32
CA MET A 1 70.13 5.63 -24.54
C MET A 1 69.07 6.71 -24.80
N GLY A 2 68.13 6.41 -25.69
CA GLY A 2 67.05 7.30 -26.13
C GLY A 2 65.80 7.22 -25.23
N PRO A 3 64.78 8.05 -25.46
CA PRO A 3 64.21 8.89 -24.41
C PRO A 3 62.99 8.31 -23.68
N THR A 4 62.79 8.85 -22.48
CA THR A 4 61.66 8.68 -21.55
C THR A 4 60.31 8.92 -22.23
N SER A 5 59.50 7.87 -22.35
CA SER A 5 58.08 7.94 -22.74
C SER A 5 57.21 8.34 -21.55
N ARG A 6 56.49 9.45 -21.70
CA ARG A 6 55.42 9.92 -20.81
C ARG A 6 54.17 9.07 -21.04
N ASN A 7 53.82 8.20 -20.08
CA ASN A 7 52.50 7.56 -20.06
C ASN A 7 51.52 8.41 -19.25
N HIS A 8 50.59 9.04 -19.97
CA HIS A 8 49.38 9.66 -19.45
C HIS A 8 48.51 8.61 -18.74
N LYS A 9 48.36 8.73 -17.42
CA LYS A 9 47.26 8.07 -16.68
C LYS A 9 46.01 8.91 -16.90
N SER A 10 45.06 8.39 -17.67
CA SER A 10 43.72 8.95 -17.79
C SER A 10 42.94 8.65 -16.52
N SER A 11 42.74 9.65 -15.69
CA SER A 11 41.81 9.62 -14.56
C SER A 11 40.38 9.54 -15.13
N GLN A 12 39.73 8.38 -15.00
CA GLN A 12 38.28 8.29 -15.13
C GLN A 12 37.68 9.20 -14.06
N LYS A 13 37.06 10.29 -14.49
CA LYS A 13 36.25 11.14 -13.61
C LYS A 13 35.00 10.37 -13.25
N ASP A 14 34.86 10.03 -11.98
CA ASP A 14 33.63 9.53 -11.38
C ASP A 14 32.48 10.48 -11.71
N VAL A 15 31.49 9.98 -12.44
CA VAL A 15 30.23 10.66 -12.70
C VAL A 15 29.38 10.48 -11.45
N ALA A 16 29.21 11.55 -10.68
CA ALA A 16 28.30 11.58 -9.53
C ALA A 16 26.85 11.31 -9.99
N PRO A 17 26.04 10.56 -9.22
CA PRO A 17 24.70 10.17 -9.61
C PRO A 17 23.75 11.39 -9.63
N ASN A 18 22.95 11.49 -10.70
CA ASN A 18 21.91 12.51 -10.89
C ASN A 18 21.05 12.65 -9.63
N GLU A 19 21.18 13.78 -8.93
CA GLU A 19 20.18 14.24 -7.97
C GLU A 19 18.84 14.38 -8.70
N ALA A 20 17.88 13.54 -8.35
CA ALA A 20 16.52 13.60 -8.86
C ALA A 20 15.82 14.88 -8.36
N LYS A 21 16.07 16.01 -9.03
CA LYS A 21 15.21 17.19 -8.90
C LYS A 21 13.86 16.88 -9.55
N PRO A 22 12.73 17.18 -8.89
CA PRO A 22 11.43 16.94 -9.48
C PRO A 22 11.26 17.79 -10.75
N PRO A 23 10.74 17.23 -11.85
CA PRO A 23 10.54 17.97 -13.09
C PRO A 23 9.58 19.14 -12.87
N ARG A 24 10.02 20.35 -13.25
CA ARG A 24 9.16 21.55 -13.29
C ARG A 24 8.19 21.42 -14.47
N TYR A 25 6.93 21.12 -14.20
CA TYR A 25 5.87 21.24 -15.21
C TYR A 25 5.21 22.63 -15.12
N PRO A 26 5.00 23.32 -16.26
CA PRO A 26 4.33 24.61 -16.27
C PRO A 26 2.84 24.42 -15.91
N GLN A 27 2.37 25.18 -14.91
CA GLN A 27 0.95 25.31 -14.57
C GLN A 27 0.17 25.78 -15.80
N ARG A 28 -0.54 24.86 -16.46
CA ARG A 28 -1.50 25.23 -17.50
C ARG A 28 -2.84 25.56 -16.83
N ASN A 29 -3.05 26.85 -16.60
CA ASN A 29 -4.39 27.41 -16.45
C ASN A 29 -5.19 27.13 -17.73
N ARG A 30 -6.18 26.24 -17.69
CA ARG A 30 -7.30 26.25 -18.64
C ARG A 30 -8.60 25.79 -17.99
N SER A 31 -9.47 26.76 -17.75
CA SER A 31 -10.91 26.60 -17.81
C SER A 31 -11.33 26.07 -19.18
N ILE A 32 -12.00 24.92 -19.26
CA ILE A 32 -12.86 24.58 -20.40
C ILE A 32 -14.08 23.84 -19.87
N THR A 33 -15.22 24.53 -19.94
CA THR A 33 -16.56 23.99 -20.07
C THR A 33 -16.73 23.41 -21.49
N ALA A 34 -17.29 22.20 -21.63
CA ALA A 34 -18.22 21.83 -22.72
C ALA A 34 -18.57 20.33 -22.71
N SER A 35 -19.87 20.09 -22.50
CA SER A 35 -20.80 19.14 -23.14
C SER A 35 -20.31 17.89 -23.86
N ALA A 36 -21.03 16.81 -23.55
CA ALA A 36 -21.12 15.53 -24.21
C ALA A 36 -21.34 15.58 -25.73
N SER A 37 -20.74 14.60 -26.43
CA SER A 37 -21.39 13.92 -27.55
C SER A 37 -20.84 12.49 -27.67
N ALA A 38 -21.77 11.57 -27.85
CA ALA A 38 -21.54 10.15 -28.05
C ALA A 38 -20.98 9.85 -29.44
N SER A 39 -20.17 8.80 -29.56
CA SER A 39 -20.06 8.05 -30.81
C SER A 39 -20.11 6.55 -30.49
N ALA A 40 -21.12 5.92 -31.07
CA ALA A 40 -21.38 4.50 -31.03
C ALA A 40 -20.43 3.78 -31.99
N PHE A 41 -19.86 2.65 -31.55
CA PHE A 41 -19.30 1.64 -32.44
C PHE A 41 -20.24 0.45 -32.52
N ALA A 42 -20.52 0.08 -33.76
CA ALA A 42 -21.56 -0.82 -34.20
C ALA A 42 -21.26 -2.31 -33.98
N SER A 43 -22.36 -3.05 -33.93
CA SER A 43 -22.52 -4.51 -33.89
C SER A 43 -21.76 -5.29 -34.98
N PRO A 44 -21.68 -6.61 -34.79
CA PRO A 44 -21.97 -7.55 -35.86
C PRO A 44 -23.21 -8.40 -35.52
N ALA A 45 -24.09 -8.49 -36.52
CA ALA A 45 -25.26 -9.36 -36.55
C ALA A 45 -24.86 -10.80 -36.88
N VAL A 46 -25.48 -11.78 -36.22
CA VAL A 46 -25.53 -13.17 -36.69
C VAL A 46 -26.99 -13.62 -36.71
N ALA A 47 -27.31 -14.30 -37.81
CA ALA A 47 -28.62 -14.43 -38.41
C ALA A 47 -29.54 -15.45 -37.74
N ASN A 48 -30.83 -15.15 -37.88
CA ASN A 48 -31.98 -16.02 -37.68
C ASN A 48 -31.87 -17.33 -38.45
N SER A 49 -32.21 -18.44 -37.78
CA SER A 49 -32.81 -19.59 -38.44
C SER A 49 -34.17 -19.88 -37.80
N ARG A 50 -35.18 -19.91 -38.66
CA ARG A 50 -36.57 -20.30 -38.39
C ARG A 50 -36.68 -21.81 -38.59
N VAL A 51 -37.24 -22.53 -37.63
CA VAL A 51 -38.05 -23.72 -37.91
C VAL A 51 -39.25 -23.70 -36.98
N ALA A 52 -40.43 -23.77 -37.59
CA ALA A 52 -41.74 -23.90 -36.97
C ALA A 52 -42.24 -25.35 -37.13
N LYS A 53 -43.35 -25.66 -36.44
CA LYS A 53 -44.18 -26.89 -36.41
C LYS A 53 -43.89 -27.79 -35.20
N GLU A 54 -44.86 -28.35 -34.47
CA GLU A 54 -46.33 -28.38 -34.50
C GLU A 54 -46.77 -28.98 -33.13
N ARG A 55 -47.97 -28.63 -32.65
CA ARG A 55 -48.71 -29.30 -31.55
C ARG A 55 -49.35 -30.60 -32.08
N PRO A 56 -49.61 -31.65 -31.27
CA PRO A 56 -50.81 -31.77 -30.39
C PRO A 56 -50.49 -32.38 -28.99
N SER A 57 -51.04 -31.86 -27.88
CA SER A 57 -52.24 -32.33 -27.15
C SER A 57 -52.36 -33.83 -26.85
N SER A 58 -52.20 -34.24 -25.58
CA SER A 58 -53.24 -34.90 -24.75
C SER A 58 -52.70 -35.49 -23.43
N SER A 59 -53.40 -35.15 -22.34
CA SER A 59 -53.83 -35.99 -21.20
C SER A 59 -52.84 -36.63 -20.20
N THR A 60 -52.99 -36.14 -18.96
CA THR A 60 -53.28 -36.83 -17.67
C THR A 60 -52.22 -37.53 -16.84
N ALA A 61 -52.33 -37.23 -15.53
CA ALA A 61 -51.75 -37.85 -14.33
C ALA A 61 -50.25 -37.56 -14.12
N GLY A 62 -49.78 -36.91 -13.06
CA GLY A 62 -50.32 -36.80 -11.71
C GLY A 62 -49.38 -37.56 -10.78
N GLU A 63 -48.28 -36.94 -10.37
CA GLU A 63 -47.45 -37.35 -9.24
C GLU A 63 -46.63 -36.13 -8.79
N GLY A 64 -46.76 -35.79 -7.52
CA GLY A 64 -46.16 -34.60 -6.93
C GLY A 64 -44.71 -34.87 -6.51
N GLU A 65 -43.80 -34.02 -6.97
CA GLU A 65 -42.44 -33.90 -6.45
C GLU A 65 -42.15 -32.43 -6.11
N PRO A 66 -41.26 -32.17 -5.14
CA PRO A 66 -41.41 -31.08 -4.20
C PRO A 66 -41.03 -29.72 -4.79
N GLN A 67 -41.79 -28.69 -4.41
CA GLN A 67 -41.50 -27.30 -4.72
C GLN A 67 -40.20 -26.89 -4.01
N GLU A 68 -39.10 -26.79 -4.78
CA GLU A 68 -37.93 -26.01 -4.37
C GLU A 68 -38.36 -24.56 -4.15
N THR A 69 -38.48 -24.17 -2.89
CA THR A 69 -38.55 -22.78 -2.48
C THR A 69 -37.20 -22.13 -2.76
N VAL A 70 -37.04 -21.63 -3.99
CA VAL A 70 -35.93 -20.75 -4.36
C VAL A 70 -35.97 -19.54 -3.40
N LEU A 71 -35.02 -19.50 -2.48
CA LEU A 71 -34.78 -18.35 -1.60
C LEU A 71 -34.54 -17.14 -2.51
N LYS A 72 -35.55 -16.27 -2.66
CA LYS A 72 -35.39 -14.96 -3.27
C LYS A 72 -34.38 -14.19 -2.42
N LEU A 73 -33.15 -14.05 -2.91
CA LEU A 73 -32.21 -13.10 -2.34
C LEU A 73 -32.87 -11.70 -2.38
N PRO A 74 -32.74 -10.90 -1.31
CA PRO A 74 -33.27 -9.54 -1.28
C PRO A 74 -32.76 -8.75 -2.49
N SER A 75 -33.66 -7.95 -3.07
CA SER A 75 -33.33 -7.02 -4.15
C SER A 75 -32.15 -6.13 -3.73
N ILE A 76 -31.07 -6.18 -4.51
CA ILE A 76 -29.89 -5.33 -4.33
C ILE A 76 -30.34 -3.87 -4.56
N PRO A 77 -30.24 -2.97 -3.58
CA PRO A 77 -30.50 -1.55 -3.82
C PRO A 77 -29.56 -1.02 -4.91
N THR A 78 -30.09 -0.20 -5.80
CA THR A 78 -29.30 0.50 -6.82
C THR A 78 -28.22 1.34 -6.13
N LEU A 79 -26.96 0.98 -6.41
CA LEU A 79 -25.79 1.70 -5.88
C LEU A 79 -25.77 3.14 -6.41
N PRO A 80 -25.36 4.11 -5.58
CA PRO A 80 -25.30 5.50 -5.95
C PRO A 80 -24.34 5.87 -7.08
N ALA A 81 -24.51 7.10 -7.61
CA ALA A 81 -23.74 7.67 -8.70
C ALA A 81 -22.22 7.43 -8.53
N ARG A 82 -21.64 6.64 -9.43
CA ARG A 82 -20.22 6.28 -9.44
C ARG A 82 -19.38 7.55 -9.51
N MET A 83 -18.53 7.76 -8.49
CA MET A 83 -17.59 8.88 -8.30
C MET A 83 -18.19 10.15 -7.68
N ALA A 84 -18.39 10.15 -6.36
CA ALA A 84 -18.37 11.39 -5.60
C ALA A 84 -16.93 11.93 -5.61
N LYS A 85 -16.72 13.06 -6.29
CA LYS A 85 -15.48 13.84 -6.19
C LYS A 85 -15.64 14.80 -5.02
N LEU A 86 -14.93 14.54 -3.93
CA LEU A 86 -15.09 15.29 -2.68
C LEU A 86 -13.84 16.12 -2.39
N VAL A 87 -14.08 17.30 -1.84
CA VAL A 87 -13.07 18.24 -1.34
C VAL A 87 -13.33 18.51 0.15
N PRO A 88 -12.34 18.98 0.92
CA PRO A 88 -12.57 19.45 2.27
C PRO A 88 -13.63 20.55 2.32
N LEU A 89 -14.52 20.52 3.33
CA LEU A 89 -15.48 21.60 3.55
C LEU A 89 -14.77 22.79 4.21
N GLU A 90 -14.78 23.95 3.55
CA GLU A 90 -14.35 25.21 4.18
C GLU A 90 -15.48 25.80 5.04
N GLY A 91 -15.21 26.06 6.32
CA GLY A 91 -15.91 27.11 7.08
C GLY A 91 -17.23 26.76 7.80
N LEU A 92 -17.55 25.49 8.10
CA LEU A 92 -18.82 25.12 8.77
C LEU A 92 -18.71 24.47 10.16
N GLY A 93 -17.53 24.45 10.78
CA GLY A 93 -17.35 24.11 12.20
C GLY A 93 -16.48 22.88 12.44
N CYS A 94 -15.58 23.01 13.42
CA CYS A 94 -14.49 22.10 13.82
C CYS A 94 -13.24 22.19 12.92
N GLU A 95 -12.32 23.09 13.28
CA GLU A 95 -10.94 23.01 12.77
C GLU A 95 -10.31 21.67 13.15
N ALA A 96 -9.55 21.06 12.24
CA ALA A 96 -8.83 19.82 12.48
C ALA A 96 -7.93 19.93 13.72
N ALA A 97 -7.98 18.92 14.61
CA ALA A 97 -7.13 18.90 15.79
C ALA A 97 -5.65 18.73 15.38
N VAL A 98 -4.80 19.69 15.74
CA VAL A 98 -3.38 19.68 15.33
C VAL A 98 -2.50 19.16 16.46
N GLY A 99 -1.65 18.18 16.15
CA GLY A 99 -0.69 17.64 17.10
C GLY A 99 0.43 18.63 17.44
N SER A 100 0.85 18.64 18.70
CA SER A 100 2.02 19.41 19.15
C SER A 100 3.32 18.68 18.85
N LEU A 101 4.34 19.42 18.37
CA LEU A 101 5.69 18.90 18.13
C LEU A 101 6.53 18.73 19.41
N THR A 102 5.97 19.00 20.58
CA THR A 102 6.60 18.73 21.89
C THR A 102 6.36 17.28 22.29
N PRO A 103 7.40 16.43 22.38
CA PRO A 103 7.23 15.03 22.76
C PRO A 103 6.67 14.89 24.18
N SER A 104 5.67 14.03 24.36
CA SER A 104 5.11 13.70 25.67
C SER A 104 6.07 12.90 26.54
N ARG A 105 6.97 12.12 25.92
CA ARG A 105 7.88 11.16 26.58
C ARG A 105 7.14 10.08 27.37
N GLU A 106 5.89 9.77 26.99
CA GLU A 106 5.16 8.61 27.52
C GLU A 106 5.92 7.30 27.26
N ARG A 107 6.65 7.24 26.14
CA ARG A 107 7.60 6.18 25.81
C ARG A 107 8.91 6.80 25.39
N GLU A 108 10.00 6.28 25.91
CA GLU A 108 11.35 6.69 25.56
C GLU A 108 12.02 5.58 24.75
N TYR A 109 12.80 5.97 23.74
CA TYR A 109 13.49 5.04 22.85
C TYR A 109 14.97 5.37 22.77
N LYS A 110 15.80 4.34 22.63
CA LYS A 110 17.24 4.48 22.39
C LYS A 110 17.63 3.76 21.11
N VAL A 111 18.64 4.28 20.41
CA VAL A 111 19.25 3.54 19.29
C VAL A 111 19.96 2.32 19.83
N THR A 112 19.64 1.15 19.27
CA THR A 112 20.26 -0.13 19.66
C THR A 112 21.06 -0.76 18.55
N ASN A 113 20.76 -0.43 17.28
CA ASN A 113 21.52 -0.97 16.15
C ASN A 113 21.48 -0.07 14.91
N LYS A 114 22.54 -0.20 14.11
CA LYS A 114 22.67 0.29 12.74
C LYS A 114 23.21 -0.86 11.90
N HIS A 115 22.47 -1.25 10.88
CA HIS A 115 22.87 -2.28 9.92
C HIS A 115 22.97 -1.69 8.52
N THR A 116 23.97 -2.08 7.75
CA THR A 116 24.18 -1.58 6.38
C THR A 116 24.00 -2.74 5.41
N GLU A 117 23.00 -2.67 4.53
CA GLU A 117 22.79 -3.71 3.51
C GLU A 117 23.70 -3.53 2.29
N GLY A 118 24.09 -2.29 2.01
CA GLY A 118 24.88 -1.95 0.85
C GLY A 118 25.01 -0.43 0.67
N ARG A 119 25.35 -0.02 -0.55
CA ARG A 119 25.50 1.40 -0.93
C ARG A 119 24.28 1.96 -1.67
N ARG A 120 23.28 1.13 -1.93
CA ARG A 120 22.01 1.52 -2.57
C ARG A 120 20.97 1.83 -1.50
N PRO A 121 19.96 2.66 -1.80
CA PRO A 121 18.84 2.88 -0.88
C PRO A 121 18.18 1.56 -0.48
N VAL A 122 17.81 1.44 0.79
CA VAL A 122 16.83 0.43 1.22
C VAL A 122 15.45 1.06 1.02
N TYR A 123 14.72 0.59 0.03
CA TYR A 123 13.47 1.19 -0.45
C TYR A 123 12.27 0.91 0.44
N ALA A 124 12.18 -0.32 0.96
CA ALA A 124 11.07 -0.76 1.78
C ALA A 124 11.55 -1.64 2.94
N ILE A 125 10.79 -1.60 4.03
CA ILE A 125 11.00 -2.38 5.25
C ILE A 125 9.64 -2.71 5.89
N VAL A 126 9.41 -3.97 6.26
CA VAL A 126 8.09 -4.42 6.76
C VAL A 126 8.19 -5.61 7.70
N PHE A 127 7.57 -5.52 8.88
CA PHE A 127 7.42 -6.65 9.80
C PHE A 127 6.42 -7.69 9.26
N ASN A 128 6.60 -8.95 9.66
CA ASN A 128 5.67 -10.03 9.34
C ASN A 128 4.64 -10.18 10.47
N PHE A 129 3.41 -9.74 10.24
CA PHE A 129 2.30 -9.91 11.18
C PHE A 129 1.28 -10.99 10.75
N LEU A 130 1.64 -11.87 9.82
CA LEU A 130 0.74 -12.94 9.38
C LEU A 130 0.51 -14.01 10.46
N ASP A 131 1.50 -14.24 11.32
CA ASP A 131 1.46 -15.23 12.39
C ASP A 131 2.36 -14.77 13.54
N VAL A 132 1.93 -15.01 14.78
CA VAL A 132 2.65 -14.62 16.01
C VAL A 132 4.09 -15.14 16.08
N ARG A 133 4.39 -16.27 15.43
CA ARG A 133 5.74 -16.84 15.31
C ARG A 133 6.73 -15.94 14.56
N TYR A 134 6.22 -14.96 13.82
CA TYR A 134 7.00 -14.10 12.93
C TYR A 134 6.96 -12.63 13.31
N TYR A 135 6.35 -12.25 14.43
CA TYR A 135 6.22 -10.83 14.83
C TYR A 135 7.55 -10.13 15.08
N ASP A 136 8.63 -10.88 15.30
CA ASP A 136 10.01 -10.40 15.40
C ASP A 136 10.77 -10.44 14.06
N ILE A 137 10.14 -10.90 12.98
CA ILE A 137 10.73 -11.02 11.64
C ILE A 137 10.31 -9.84 10.77
N PHE A 138 11.25 -9.30 10.00
CA PHE A 138 10.98 -8.28 8.99
C PHE A 138 11.70 -8.55 7.68
N ALA A 139 11.20 -7.96 6.60
CA ALA A 139 11.79 -8.02 5.26
C ALA A 139 12.19 -6.63 4.78
N THR A 140 13.11 -6.60 3.82
CA THR A 140 13.71 -5.39 3.25
C THR A 140 13.85 -5.54 1.74
N ALA A 141 13.83 -4.41 1.03
CA ALA A 141 14.10 -4.32 -0.40
C ALA A 141 15.25 -3.33 -0.66
N CYS A 142 16.35 -3.78 -1.25
CA CYS A 142 17.56 -2.98 -1.50
C CYS A 142 18.15 -3.31 -2.89
N GLY A 143 17.85 -2.50 -3.89
CA GLY A 143 18.19 -2.82 -5.29
C GLY A 143 17.53 -4.15 -5.71
N PRO A 144 18.25 -5.07 -6.39
CA PRO A 144 17.71 -6.38 -6.76
C PRO A 144 17.69 -7.38 -5.59
N ARG A 145 18.01 -6.95 -4.36
CA ARG A 145 18.07 -7.82 -3.18
C ARG A 145 16.82 -7.69 -2.33
N LEU A 146 16.33 -8.83 -1.84
CA LEU A 146 15.40 -8.93 -0.74
C LEU A 146 16.06 -9.67 0.42
N SER A 147 15.93 -9.17 1.64
CA SER A 147 16.51 -9.84 2.81
C SER A 147 15.50 -9.94 3.94
N THR A 148 15.50 -11.06 4.65
CA THR A 148 14.69 -11.29 5.85
C THR A 148 15.58 -11.36 7.09
N TYR A 149 15.12 -10.75 8.16
CA TYR A 149 15.85 -10.68 9.42
C TYR A 149 14.94 -10.99 10.59
N ARG A 150 15.55 -11.42 11.69
CA ARG A 150 14.93 -11.45 13.01
C ARG A 150 15.48 -10.35 13.90
N CYS A 151 14.62 -9.58 14.54
CA CYS A 151 14.94 -8.67 15.63
C CYS A 151 15.27 -9.48 16.89
N LEU A 152 16.52 -9.45 17.31
CA LEU A 152 16.95 -10.12 18.54
C LEU A 152 16.72 -9.20 19.76
N MET A 153 16.45 -9.80 20.92
CA MET A 153 16.24 -9.05 22.18
C MET A 153 17.46 -8.20 22.59
N ASN A 154 18.66 -8.55 22.14
CA ASN A 154 19.88 -7.79 22.43
C ASN A 154 20.10 -6.57 21.50
N GLY A 155 19.09 -6.13 20.77
CA GLY A 155 19.15 -5.02 19.82
C GLY A 155 19.69 -5.39 18.43
N LYS A 156 20.31 -6.56 18.25
CA LYS A 156 20.89 -6.95 16.95
C LYS A 156 19.86 -7.52 15.97
N PHE A 157 20.25 -7.65 14.71
CA PHE A 157 19.52 -8.41 13.70
C PHE A 157 20.24 -9.74 13.44
N ALA A 158 19.47 -10.82 13.31
CA ALA A 158 19.96 -12.05 12.68
C ALA A 158 19.45 -12.08 11.24
N LEU A 159 20.35 -12.09 10.25
CA LEU A 159 19.98 -12.36 8.86
C LEU A 159 19.47 -13.80 8.78
N LEU A 160 18.27 -13.98 8.25
CA LEU A 160 17.69 -15.30 8.02
C LEU A 160 17.97 -15.73 6.58
N GLN A 161 17.59 -14.91 5.60
CA GLN A 161 17.73 -15.22 4.18
C GLN A 161 17.99 -13.97 3.35
N SER A 162 18.61 -14.15 2.19
CA SER A 162 18.77 -13.08 1.20
C SER A 162 18.59 -13.64 -0.21
N TYR A 163 17.64 -13.09 -0.94
CA TYR A 163 17.39 -13.35 -2.35
C TYR A 163 17.99 -12.22 -3.18
N LEU A 164 18.60 -12.57 -4.32
CA LEU A 164 19.10 -11.65 -5.32
C LEU A 164 18.43 -11.98 -6.65
N ASP A 165 17.76 -11.01 -7.27
CA ASP A 165 17.14 -11.20 -8.57
C ASP A 165 18.19 -11.40 -9.66
N ASP A 166 17.90 -12.29 -10.61
CA ASP A 166 18.77 -12.55 -11.77
C ASP A 166 18.87 -11.31 -12.68
N ASP A 167 17.82 -10.48 -12.74
CA ASP A 167 17.89 -9.20 -13.44
C ASP A 167 18.55 -8.14 -12.54
N MET A 168 19.84 -7.90 -12.76
CA MET A 168 20.61 -6.90 -12.02
C MET A 168 20.17 -5.45 -12.27
N ASN A 169 19.33 -5.20 -13.26
CA ASN A 169 18.69 -3.90 -13.48
C ASN A 169 17.47 -3.70 -12.58
N GLU A 170 16.94 -4.76 -11.97
CA GLU A 170 15.86 -4.63 -11.00
C GLU A 170 16.31 -3.82 -9.79
N SER A 171 15.40 -2.98 -9.33
CA SER A 171 15.46 -2.31 -8.06
C SER A 171 14.08 -2.42 -7.43
N PHE A 172 13.93 -3.34 -6.48
CA PHE A 172 12.71 -3.49 -5.71
C PHE A 172 12.43 -2.21 -4.93
N PHE A 173 11.23 -1.65 -5.12
CA PHE A 173 10.76 -0.46 -4.42
C PHE A 173 9.81 -0.81 -3.26
N THR A 174 9.26 -2.01 -3.27
CA THR A 174 8.29 -2.47 -2.28
C THR A 174 8.46 -3.95 -1.99
N VAL A 175 8.12 -4.33 -0.76
CA VAL A 175 8.05 -5.72 -0.32
C VAL A 175 6.86 -5.88 0.64
N SER A 176 6.17 -7.01 0.56
CA SER A 176 5.08 -7.39 1.44
C SER A 176 5.18 -8.89 1.77
N TRP A 177 4.45 -9.30 2.81
CA TRP A 177 4.33 -10.69 3.22
C TRP A 177 3.01 -11.27 2.71
N ALA A 178 3.06 -12.46 2.13
CA ALA A 178 1.91 -13.28 1.78
C ALA A 178 2.09 -14.68 2.37
N CYS A 179 1.15 -15.60 2.14
CA CYS A 179 1.38 -17.02 2.42
C CYS A 179 0.95 -17.91 1.26
N ASP A 180 1.52 -19.10 1.19
CA ASP A 180 1.01 -20.16 0.33
C ASP A 180 -0.20 -20.86 0.96
N ILE A 181 -0.72 -21.89 0.29
CA ILE A 181 -1.88 -22.66 0.75
C ILE A 181 -1.62 -23.41 2.07
N ASP A 182 -0.35 -23.71 2.38
CA ASP A 182 0.06 -24.37 3.60
C ASP A 182 0.33 -23.36 4.74
N GLY A 183 0.17 -22.06 4.47
CA GLY A 183 0.42 -20.99 5.42
C GLY A 183 1.91 -20.65 5.58
N ASN A 184 2.79 -21.13 4.70
CA ASN A 184 4.20 -20.76 4.74
C ASN A 184 4.38 -19.33 4.22
N PRO A 185 5.26 -18.51 4.84
CA PRO A 185 5.46 -17.14 4.44
C PRO A 185 6.08 -17.04 3.04
N LEU A 186 5.48 -16.16 2.23
CA LEU A 186 5.99 -15.72 0.95
C LEU A 186 6.45 -14.26 1.06
N LEU A 187 7.53 -13.91 0.37
CA LEU A 187 7.84 -12.51 0.06
C LEU A 187 7.25 -12.15 -1.29
N VAL A 188 6.58 -11.00 -1.35
CA VAL A 188 6.05 -10.42 -2.57
C VAL A 188 6.69 -9.06 -2.79
N ALA A 189 7.44 -8.91 -3.87
CA ALA A 189 8.20 -7.69 -4.12
C ALA A 189 8.18 -7.29 -5.59
N ALA A 190 8.29 -6.00 -5.85
CA ALA A 190 8.36 -5.46 -7.20
C ALA A 190 9.03 -4.08 -7.18
N GLY A 191 9.35 -3.58 -8.36
CA GLY A 191 9.97 -2.28 -8.49
C GLY A 191 10.08 -1.85 -9.95
N SER A 192 11.30 -1.54 -10.38
CA SER A 192 11.61 -0.92 -11.66
C SER A 192 11.18 -1.72 -12.90
N THR A 193 11.17 -3.06 -12.88
CA THR A 193 10.80 -3.86 -14.06
C THR A 193 9.29 -4.00 -14.25
N GLY A 194 8.51 -3.67 -13.22
CA GLY A 194 7.06 -3.92 -13.20
C GLY A 194 6.67 -5.39 -12.98
N ILE A 195 7.63 -6.31 -12.89
CA ILE A 195 7.34 -7.73 -12.60
C ILE A 195 7.29 -7.94 -11.10
N ILE A 196 6.25 -8.62 -10.61
CA ILE A 196 6.12 -8.96 -9.20
C ILE A 196 6.73 -10.34 -8.96
N ARG A 197 7.78 -10.40 -8.15
CA ARG A 197 8.37 -11.66 -7.68
C ARG A 197 7.64 -12.12 -6.43
N VAL A 198 7.26 -13.40 -6.42
CA VAL A 198 6.75 -14.09 -5.23
C VAL A 198 7.76 -15.18 -4.89
N ILE A 199 8.36 -15.11 -3.71
CA ILE A 199 9.42 -16.02 -3.25
C ILE A 199 8.91 -16.80 -2.06
N ASN A 200 9.04 -18.12 -2.09
CA ASN A 200 8.71 -18.95 -0.95
C ASN A 200 9.91 -19.00 0.01
N CYS A 201 9.72 -18.52 1.24
CA CYS A 201 10.82 -18.41 2.20
C CYS A 201 11.31 -19.79 2.65
N ALA A 202 10.46 -20.82 2.73
CA ALA A 202 10.89 -22.16 3.15
C ALA A 202 11.79 -22.85 2.10
N THR A 203 11.52 -22.62 0.82
CA THR A 203 12.25 -23.28 -0.29
C THR A 203 13.32 -22.39 -0.93
N GLU A 204 13.34 -21.10 -0.61
CA GLU A 204 14.24 -20.08 -1.17
C GLU A 204 14.15 -19.96 -2.70
N LYS A 205 12.98 -20.29 -3.27
CA LYS A 205 12.74 -20.29 -4.70
C LYS A 205 11.65 -19.32 -5.10
N ILE A 206 11.72 -18.84 -6.34
CA ILE A 206 10.61 -18.15 -7.00
C ILE A 206 9.40 -19.09 -7.03
N TYR A 207 8.35 -18.68 -6.34
CA TYR A 207 7.04 -19.35 -6.32
C TYR A 207 6.18 -18.93 -7.52
N LYS A 208 6.20 -17.63 -7.86
CA LYS A 208 5.55 -17.03 -9.04
C LYS A 208 6.30 -15.78 -9.51
N SER A 209 6.18 -15.47 -10.78
CA SER A 209 6.46 -14.15 -11.35
C SER A 209 5.19 -13.63 -12.00
N LEU A 210 4.61 -12.56 -11.46
CA LEU A 210 3.36 -11.98 -11.95
C LEU A 210 3.70 -10.86 -12.93
N VAL A 211 3.38 -11.09 -14.20
CA VAL A 211 3.66 -10.17 -15.31
C VAL A 211 2.34 -9.55 -15.77
N GLY A 212 2.31 -8.22 -15.91
CA GLY A 212 1.14 -7.53 -16.46
C GLY A 212 1.08 -6.03 -16.22
N HIS A 213 1.91 -5.47 -15.33
CA HIS A 213 2.11 -4.01 -15.26
C HIS A 213 2.97 -3.52 -16.43
N GLY A 214 2.61 -2.35 -16.96
CA GLY A 214 3.33 -1.69 -18.06
C GLY A 214 4.42 -0.71 -17.60
N GLY A 215 4.64 -0.60 -16.30
CA GLY A 215 5.60 0.31 -15.68
C GLY A 215 5.95 -0.13 -14.26
N SER A 216 6.86 0.61 -13.63
CA SER A 216 7.36 0.31 -12.29
C SER A 216 6.22 0.14 -11.27
N VAL A 217 6.36 -0.82 -10.36
CA VAL A 217 5.42 -1.00 -9.23
C VAL A 217 5.97 -0.27 -8.01
N ASN A 218 5.19 0.67 -7.49
CA ASN A 218 5.57 1.54 -6.38
C ASN A 218 5.17 1.00 -5.00
N GLU A 219 4.12 0.19 -4.94
CA GLU A 219 3.65 -0.41 -3.70
C GLU A 219 2.89 -1.71 -3.93
N ILE A 220 3.11 -2.67 -3.02
CA ILE A 220 2.34 -3.90 -2.91
C ILE A 220 1.81 -4.02 -1.47
N LYS A 221 0.56 -4.46 -1.34
CA LYS A 221 -0.04 -4.90 -0.07
C LYS A 221 -0.72 -6.23 -0.25
N SER A 222 -0.61 -7.09 0.76
CA SER A 222 -1.41 -8.31 0.90
C SER A 222 -2.65 -8.05 1.74
N GLN A 223 -3.76 -8.71 1.40
CA GLN A 223 -4.99 -8.64 2.19
C GLN A 223 -4.76 -9.27 3.57
N PRO A 224 -5.01 -8.57 4.69
CA PRO A 224 -4.73 -9.12 6.03
C PRO A 224 -5.47 -10.44 6.33
N SER A 225 -6.75 -10.55 5.94
CA SER A 225 -7.57 -11.74 6.20
C SER A 225 -7.43 -12.84 5.14
N ASN A 226 -6.88 -12.50 3.96
CA ASN A 226 -6.61 -13.44 2.88
C ASN A 226 -5.28 -13.09 2.21
N PRO A 227 -4.14 -13.45 2.84
CA PRO A 227 -2.82 -13.07 2.36
C PRO A 227 -2.40 -13.72 1.03
N SER A 228 -3.25 -14.55 0.41
CA SER A 228 -3.08 -15.00 -0.98
C SER A 228 -3.46 -13.93 -2.00
N LEU A 229 -4.18 -12.88 -1.59
CA LEU A 229 -4.55 -11.76 -2.45
C LEU A 229 -3.61 -10.58 -2.21
N ILE A 230 -3.11 -9.99 -3.31
CA ILE A 230 -2.31 -8.77 -3.26
C ILE A 230 -2.89 -7.69 -4.18
N ILE A 231 -2.73 -6.42 -3.81
CA ILE A 231 -2.86 -5.28 -4.71
C ILE A 231 -1.50 -4.66 -4.99
N SER A 232 -1.30 -4.20 -6.22
CA SER A 232 -0.09 -3.52 -6.67
C SER A 232 -0.42 -2.19 -7.34
N ALA A 233 0.28 -1.11 -6.94
CA ALA A 233 0.17 0.23 -7.49
C ALA A 233 1.34 0.53 -8.44
N SER A 234 1.07 1.10 -9.61
CA SER A 234 2.09 1.24 -10.65
C SER A 234 2.14 2.64 -11.29
N LYS A 235 3.31 2.91 -11.86
CA LYS A 235 3.58 3.99 -12.81
C LYS A 235 2.71 3.92 -14.07
N ASP A 236 2.17 2.75 -14.40
CA ASP A 236 1.21 2.58 -15.51
C ASP A 236 -0.20 3.11 -15.20
N GLU A 237 -0.36 3.88 -14.12
CA GLU A 237 -1.62 4.51 -13.67
C GLU A 237 -2.68 3.52 -13.19
N SER A 238 -2.38 2.22 -13.19
CA SER A 238 -3.31 1.18 -12.76
C SER A 238 -2.96 0.61 -11.39
N ILE A 239 -3.99 0.10 -10.73
CA ILE A 239 -3.86 -0.85 -9.63
C ILE A 239 -4.29 -2.22 -10.14
N LYS A 240 -3.65 -3.30 -9.67
CA LYS A 240 -4.01 -4.66 -10.05
C LYS A 240 -4.20 -5.54 -8.82
N LEU A 241 -5.27 -6.34 -8.82
CA LEU A 241 -5.50 -7.40 -7.82
C LEU A 241 -5.04 -8.73 -8.38
N TRP A 242 -4.21 -9.44 -7.62
CA TRP A 242 -3.66 -10.74 -7.99
C TRP A 242 -3.99 -11.80 -6.96
N ASN A 243 -4.14 -13.04 -7.43
CA ASN A 243 -4.05 -14.22 -6.60
C ASN A 243 -2.64 -14.79 -6.72
N VAL A 244 -1.83 -14.72 -5.64
CA VAL A 244 -0.45 -15.22 -5.68
C VAL A 244 -0.39 -16.74 -5.68
N GLN A 245 -1.41 -17.43 -5.18
CA GLN A 245 -1.49 -18.89 -5.18
C GLN A 245 -1.57 -19.42 -6.61
N THR A 246 -2.46 -18.84 -7.42
CA THR A 246 -2.69 -19.29 -8.81
C THR A 246 -1.93 -18.47 -9.87
N GLY A 247 -1.38 -17.32 -9.50
CA GLY A 247 -0.69 -16.41 -10.41
C GLY A 247 -1.62 -15.61 -11.33
N ILE A 248 -2.91 -15.50 -10.96
CA ILE A 248 -3.95 -14.89 -11.79
C ILE A 248 -4.05 -13.39 -11.52
N LEU A 249 -4.10 -12.60 -12.59
CA LEU A 249 -4.56 -11.21 -12.57
C LEU A 249 -6.10 -11.20 -12.55
N ILE A 250 -6.71 -10.86 -11.41
CA ILE A 250 -8.16 -10.92 -11.24
C ILE A 250 -8.81 -9.63 -11.75
N LEU A 251 -8.37 -8.49 -11.22
CA LEU A 251 -8.95 -7.17 -11.49
C LEU A 251 -7.88 -6.14 -11.86
N VAL A 252 -8.24 -5.22 -12.74
CA VAL A 252 -7.46 -4.02 -13.08
C VAL A 252 -8.31 -2.79 -12.75
N PHE A 253 -7.84 -1.94 -11.84
CA PHE A 253 -8.48 -0.68 -11.47
C PHE A 253 -7.80 0.46 -12.22
N GLY A 254 -8.57 1.19 -13.02
CA GLY A 254 -8.04 2.21 -13.92
C GLY A 254 -9.05 2.60 -14.99
N GLY A 255 -8.67 3.42 -15.96
CA GLY A 255 -9.59 3.91 -17.00
C GLY A 255 -10.31 5.20 -16.59
N VAL A 256 -11.59 5.35 -16.91
CA VAL A 256 -12.30 6.63 -16.86
C VAL A 256 -12.31 7.28 -15.46
N GLY A 257 -12.53 6.52 -14.39
CA GLY A 257 -12.45 7.01 -13.01
C GLY A 257 -11.10 6.75 -12.32
N GLY A 258 -10.14 6.16 -13.04
CA GLY A 258 -8.81 5.81 -12.56
C GLY A 258 -7.93 7.00 -12.18
N HIS A 259 -6.76 6.69 -11.63
CA HIS A 259 -5.70 7.68 -11.43
C HIS A 259 -5.27 8.27 -12.77
N ARG A 260 -4.89 9.55 -12.76
CA ARG A 260 -4.45 10.31 -13.95
C ARG A 260 -2.95 10.53 -14.03
N HIS A 261 -2.22 9.87 -13.12
CA HIS A 261 -0.78 9.82 -13.06
C HIS A 261 -0.39 8.58 -12.25
N GLU A 262 0.91 8.33 -12.14
CA GLU A 262 1.53 7.28 -11.33
C GLU A 262 0.87 7.08 -9.95
N VAL A 263 0.46 5.84 -9.67
CA VAL A 263 -0.10 5.43 -8.38
C VAL A 263 1.06 5.10 -7.46
N LEU A 264 1.13 5.76 -6.31
CA LEU A 264 2.27 5.71 -5.38
C LEU A 264 2.03 4.79 -4.20
N GLY A 265 0.77 4.64 -3.79
CA GLY A 265 0.42 3.79 -2.67
C GLY A 265 -0.96 3.17 -2.73
N VAL A 266 -1.10 2.08 -1.99
CA VAL A 266 -2.32 1.29 -1.83
C VAL A 266 -2.38 0.70 -0.43
N ASP A 267 -3.59 0.51 0.09
CA ASP A 267 -3.83 -0.16 1.38
C ASP A 267 -5.20 -0.84 1.40
N PHE A 268 -5.24 -2.07 1.89
CA PHE A 268 -6.50 -2.80 2.06
C PHE A 268 -7.24 -2.34 3.31
N HIS A 269 -8.56 -2.30 3.26
CA HIS A 269 -9.35 -2.08 4.46
C HIS A 269 -9.16 -3.24 5.44
N THR A 270 -8.91 -2.95 6.71
CA THR A 270 -8.46 -3.95 7.70
C THR A 270 -9.50 -5.02 8.02
N SER A 271 -10.78 -4.69 7.92
CA SER A 271 -11.91 -5.59 8.24
C SER A 271 -12.90 -5.81 7.08
N ASP A 272 -12.74 -5.11 5.96
CA ASP A 272 -13.65 -5.20 4.81
C ASP A 272 -12.86 -5.67 3.59
N ILE A 273 -12.99 -6.95 3.29
CA ILE A 273 -12.23 -7.60 2.22
C ILE A 273 -12.54 -7.03 0.82
N TYR A 274 -13.66 -6.31 0.66
CA TYR A 274 -14.09 -5.74 -0.61
C TYR A 274 -13.54 -4.34 -0.86
N ARG A 275 -12.96 -3.68 0.15
CA ARG A 275 -12.49 -2.29 0.06
C ARG A 275 -10.97 -2.17 0.13
N PHE A 276 -10.45 -1.22 -0.64
CA PHE A 276 -9.08 -0.75 -0.52
C PHE A 276 -9.01 0.71 -0.94
N LEU A 277 -7.91 1.37 -0.58
CA LEU A 277 -7.62 2.73 -1.00
C LEU A 277 -6.36 2.80 -1.86
N SER A 278 -6.24 3.86 -2.65
CA SER A 278 -5.06 4.16 -3.44
C SER A 278 -4.77 5.66 -3.46
N CYS A 279 -3.49 6.03 -3.61
CA CYS A 279 -3.06 7.42 -3.71
C CYS A 279 -1.96 7.59 -4.77
N GLY A 280 -1.81 8.79 -5.33
CA GLY A 280 -0.86 9.00 -6.42
C GLY A 280 -0.41 10.43 -6.67
N MET A 281 0.35 10.58 -7.75
CA MET A 281 0.86 11.86 -8.25
C MET A 281 -0.22 12.77 -8.87
N ASP A 282 -1.45 12.27 -9.01
CA ASP A 282 -2.61 13.07 -9.37
C ASP A 282 -3.26 13.77 -8.16
N ASN A 283 -2.57 13.81 -7.01
CA ASN A 283 -2.93 14.48 -5.76
C ASN A 283 -4.19 13.93 -5.07
N THR A 284 -4.65 12.76 -5.49
CA THR A 284 -5.94 12.21 -5.04
C THR A 284 -5.76 10.96 -4.20
N VAL A 285 -6.73 10.72 -3.33
CA VAL A 285 -6.96 9.42 -2.68
C VAL A 285 -8.26 8.84 -3.21
N ARG A 286 -8.25 7.59 -3.67
CA ARG A 286 -9.43 6.87 -4.14
C ARG A 286 -9.76 5.71 -3.23
N ILE A 287 -11.05 5.49 -2.98
CA ILE A 287 -11.56 4.28 -2.32
C ILE A 287 -12.24 3.44 -3.39
N TRP A 288 -11.87 2.16 -3.46
CA TRP A 288 -12.38 1.21 -4.44
C TRP A 288 -13.20 0.13 -3.74
N SER A 289 -14.18 -0.39 -4.47
CA SER A 289 -14.94 -1.57 -4.07
C SER A 289 -14.78 -2.66 -5.12
N MET A 290 -14.58 -3.88 -4.66
CA MET A 290 -14.45 -5.09 -5.46
C MET A 290 -15.67 -6.01 -5.31
N LYS A 291 -16.68 -5.60 -4.53
CA LYS A 291 -17.83 -6.43 -4.16
C LYS A 291 -18.57 -6.98 -5.38
N GLU A 292 -18.81 -6.14 -6.38
CA GLU A 292 -19.47 -6.54 -7.65
C GLU A 292 -18.66 -7.55 -8.48
N PHE A 293 -17.35 -7.67 -8.22
CA PHE A 293 -16.44 -8.51 -8.98
C PHE A 293 -15.89 -9.68 -8.15
N TRP A 294 -16.43 -9.91 -6.95
CA TRP A 294 -15.88 -10.89 -6.02
C TRP A 294 -16.00 -12.33 -6.53
N GLU A 295 -17.00 -12.62 -7.36
CA GLU A 295 -17.13 -13.92 -8.05
C GLU A 295 -15.86 -14.29 -8.84
N TYR A 296 -15.12 -13.31 -9.38
CA TYR A 296 -13.86 -13.54 -10.09
C TYR A 296 -12.72 -13.84 -9.11
N VAL A 297 -12.75 -13.25 -7.91
CA VAL A 297 -11.80 -13.58 -6.85
C VAL A 297 -11.97 -15.03 -6.44
N GLU A 298 -13.19 -15.47 -6.17
CA GLU A 298 -13.51 -16.86 -5.82
C GLU A 298 -13.13 -17.83 -6.95
N LYS A 299 -13.51 -17.50 -8.19
CA LYS A 299 -13.16 -18.29 -9.38
C LYS A 299 -11.66 -18.42 -9.60
N SER A 300 -10.86 -17.44 -9.17
CA SER A 300 -9.40 -17.49 -9.34
C SER A 300 -8.71 -18.61 -8.55
N TYR A 301 -9.34 -19.15 -7.50
CA TYR A 301 -8.78 -20.24 -6.70
C TYR A 301 -9.02 -21.62 -7.33
N SER A 302 -10.12 -21.77 -8.07
CA SER A 302 -10.51 -23.04 -8.72
C SER A 302 -10.19 -23.07 -10.22
N TRP A 303 -9.53 -22.02 -10.75
CA TRP A 303 -9.18 -21.92 -12.16
C TRP A 303 -8.03 -22.88 -12.52
N THR A 304 -8.24 -23.70 -13.55
CA THR A 304 -7.31 -24.76 -13.98
C THR A 304 -6.73 -24.56 -15.37
N ASP A 305 -7.30 -23.70 -16.21
CA ASP A 305 -6.73 -23.35 -17.52
C ASP A 305 -5.58 -22.34 -17.35
N ALA A 306 -4.91 -21.99 -18.45
CA ALA A 306 -3.85 -20.98 -18.46
C ALA A 306 -4.32 -19.68 -17.80
N THR A 307 -3.45 -19.07 -16.99
CA THR A 307 -3.74 -17.81 -16.28
C THR A 307 -4.11 -16.67 -17.22
N SER A 308 -3.54 -16.66 -18.44
CA SER A 308 -3.83 -15.69 -19.50
C SER A 308 -5.24 -15.77 -20.09
N LYS A 309 -5.95 -16.88 -19.86
CA LYS A 309 -7.34 -17.06 -20.29
C LYS A 309 -8.35 -16.70 -19.21
N PHE A 310 -7.88 -16.38 -18.00
CA PHE A 310 -8.77 -15.96 -16.94
C PHE A 310 -9.55 -14.70 -17.36
N PRO A 311 -10.87 -14.61 -17.12
CA PRO A 311 -11.68 -13.47 -17.52
C PRO A 311 -11.47 -12.26 -16.60
N THR A 312 -10.27 -11.68 -16.62
CA THR A 312 -9.89 -10.47 -15.87
C THR A 312 -10.87 -9.33 -16.10
N LYS A 313 -11.28 -8.63 -15.04
CA LYS A 313 -12.23 -7.52 -15.12
C LYS A 313 -11.57 -6.17 -14.90
N PHE A 314 -12.13 -5.15 -15.55
CA PHE A 314 -11.68 -3.76 -15.44
C PHE A 314 -12.67 -2.97 -14.59
N VAL A 315 -12.20 -2.49 -13.44
CA VAL A 315 -12.97 -1.67 -12.51
C VAL A 315 -12.66 -0.20 -12.79
N GLN A 316 -13.57 0.46 -13.50
CA GLN A 316 -13.31 1.80 -14.03
C GLN A 316 -13.55 2.94 -13.06
N PHE A 317 -14.36 2.73 -12.04
CA PHE A 317 -14.82 3.81 -11.17
C PHE A 317 -14.55 3.47 -9.70
N PRO A 318 -13.89 4.37 -8.96
CA PRO A 318 -13.82 4.27 -7.51
C PRO A 318 -15.19 4.60 -6.90
N VAL A 319 -15.39 4.18 -5.65
CA VAL A 319 -16.52 4.60 -4.82
C VAL A 319 -16.37 6.08 -4.46
N LEU A 320 -15.16 6.49 -4.10
CA LEU A 320 -14.82 7.85 -3.70
C LEU A 320 -13.54 8.32 -4.41
N CYS A 321 -13.49 9.59 -4.81
CA CYS A 321 -12.27 10.29 -5.18
C CYS A 321 -12.12 11.56 -4.33
N ALA A 322 -11.16 11.57 -3.42
CA ALA A 322 -10.88 12.68 -2.50
C ALA A 322 -9.70 13.53 -3.02
N GLU A 323 -9.92 14.84 -3.16
CA GLU A 323 -8.90 15.85 -3.46
C GLU A 323 -8.59 16.65 -2.19
N ILE A 324 -7.98 15.96 -1.22
CA ILE A 324 -7.67 16.50 0.11
C ILE A 324 -6.29 17.17 0.19
N HIS A 325 -5.36 16.78 -0.68
CA HIS A 325 -4.00 17.31 -0.73
C HIS A 325 -3.81 18.15 -2.00
N SER A 326 -2.93 19.15 -1.93
CA SER A 326 -2.57 20.00 -3.07
C SER A 326 -1.36 19.48 -3.87
N ASN A 327 -0.79 18.35 -3.45
CA ASN A 327 0.44 17.78 -3.98
C ASN A 327 0.43 16.24 -3.91
N TYR A 328 1.52 15.60 -4.37
CA TYR A 328 1.61 14.14 -4.49
C TYR A 328 1.30 13.43 -3.18
N VAL A 329 0.35 12.51 -3.23
CA VAL A 329 -0.04 11.69 -2.08
C VAL A 329 0.66 10.34 -2.20
N ASP A 330 1.59 10.07 -1.29
CA ASP A 330 2.57 9.00 -1.46
C ASP A 330 2.45 7.86 -0.45
N CYS A 331 1.67 8.05 0.62
CA CYS A 331 1.40 7.01 1.60
C CYS A 331 0.02 7.19 2.21
N THR A 332 -0.74 6.11 2.24
CA THR A 332 -2.09 6.07 2.83
C THR A 332 -2.28 4.79 3.64
N LYS A 333 -3.08 4.86 4.70
CA LYS A 333 -3.52 3.70 5.49
C LYS A 333 -4.95 3.87 5.98
N TRP A 334 -5.64 2.76 6.15
CA TRP A 334 -6.90 2.74 6.91
C TRP A 334 -6.64 2.85 8.43
N LEU A 335 -7.55 3.52 9.13
CA LEU A 335 -7.67 3.52 10.58
C LEU A 335 -9.15 3.30 10.93
N GLY A 336 -9.56 2.04 11.08
CA GLY A 336 -10.99 1.72 11.01
C GLY A 336 -11.54 2.12 9.65
N ASP A 337 -12.65 2.87 9.62
CA ASP A 337 -13.21 3.48 8.40
C ASP A 337 -12.63 4.88 8.09
N PHE A 338 -11.70 5.39 8.90
CA PHE A 338 -10.98 6.64 8.63
C PHE A 338 -9.77 6.40 7.73
N VAL A 339 -9.27 7.47 7.09
CA VAL A 339 -8.08 7.42 6.25
C VAL A 339 -6.98 8.30 6.82
N LEU A 340 -5.80 7.72 7.00
CA LEU A 340 -4.55 8.45 7.18
C LEU A 340 -3.91 8.66 5.81
N SER A 341 -3.61 9.91 5.45
CA SER A 341 -2.93 10.24 4.19
C SER A 341 -1.76 11.18 4.40
N LYS A 342 -0.64 10.86 3.75
CA LYS A 342 0.56 11.68 3.69
C LYS A 342 0.75 12.21 2.26
N SER A 343 1.05 13.50 2.20
CA SER A 343 1.54 14.18 1.00
C SER A 343 2.93 14.78 1.26
N VAL A 344 3.51 15.45 0.27
CA VAL A 344 4.75 16.24 0.40
C VAL A 344 4.55 17.58 1.13
N GLU A 345 3.53 17.67 1.97
CA GLU A 345 3.04 18.88 2.65
C GLU A 345 3.52 18.97 4.11
N ASN A 346 4.51 18.15 4.51
CA ASN A 346 5.05 18.11 5.88
C ASN A 346 4.02 17.77 6.97
N GLU A 347 2.94 17.07 6.62
CA GLU A 347 1.95 16.59 7.57
C GLU A 347 1.28 15.29 7.10
N ILE A 348 0.72 14.55 8.05
CA ILE A 348 -0.23 13.48 7.79
C ILE A 348 -1.61 13.99 8.20
N LEU A 349 -2.64 13.67 7.44
CA LEU A 349 -4.03 14.00 7.74
C LEU A 349 -4.78 12.73 8.13
N LEU A 350 -5.63 12.81 9.15
CA LEU A 350 -6.71 11.85 9.40
C LEU A 350 -8.03 12.47 8.97
N TRP A 351 -8.79 11.77 8.14
CA TRP A 351 -10.03 12.29 7.58
C TRP A 351 -11.06 11.20 7.35
N GLU A 352 -12.32 11.63 7.21
CA GLU A 352 -13.44 10.80 6.76
C GLU A 352 -14.18 11.44 5.60
N SER A 353 -14.95 10.62 4.89
CA SER A 353 -15.89 11.06 3.87
C SER A 353 -17.30 11.01 4.42
N ILE A 354 -17.96 12.17 4.47
CA ILE A 354 -19.38 12.26 4.86
C ILE A 354 -20.21 12.32 3.58
N THR A 355 -20.83 11.20 3.23
CA THR A 355 -21.80 11.11 2.12
C THR A 355 -23.22 11.29 2.64
N LYS A 356 -24.03 12.15 2.01
CA LYS A 356 -25.45 12.27 2.35
C LYS A 356 -26.22 11.05 1.83
N GLU A 357 -26.97 10.36 2.70
CA GLU A 357 -27.82 9.23 2.30
C GLU A 357 -28.82 9.62 1.19
N GLU A 358 -29.37 10.83 1.26
CA GLU A 358 -30.37 11.34 0.32
C GLU A 358 -29.77 11.71 -1.05
N ASN A 359 -28.51 12.19 -1.07
CA ASN A 359 -27.80 12.60 -2.29
C ASN A 359 -26.40 11.99 -2.29
N PRO A 360 -26.23 10.75 -2.73
CA PRO A 360 -24.93 10.08 -2.63
C PRO A 360 -23.81 10.66 -3.49
N GLY A 361 -24.16 11.52 -4.46
CA GLY A 361 -23.19 12.32 -5.22
C GLY A 361 -22.76 13.61 -4.51
N GLU A 362 -23.43 13.99 -3.42
CA GLU A 362 -23.13 15.14 -2.59
C GLU A 362 -22.55 14.67 -1.24
N GLY A 363 -21.29 14.98 -1.04
CA GLY A 363 -20.59 14.74 0.21
C GLY A 363 -19.51 15.79 0.42
N HIS A 364 -18.79 15.68 1.52
CA HIS A 364 -17.56 16.42 1.75
C HIS A 364 -16.56 15.55 2.49
N ILE A 365 -15.30 15.95 2.44
CA ILE A 365 -14.27 15.38 3.30
C ILE A 365 -14.21 16.22 4.57
N ASP A 366 -14.20 15.55 5.72
CA ASP A 366 -13.90 16.19 7.00
C ASP A 366 -12.48 15.83 7.44
N VAL A 367 -11.67 16.83 7.76
CA VAL A 367 -10.30 16.66 8.23
C VAL A 367 -10.32 16.69 9.74
N LEU A 368 -10.18 15.52 10.36
CA LEU A 368 -10.33 15.34 11.80
C LEU A 368 -9.06 15.75 12.56
N GLN A 369 -7.89 15.32 12.06
CA GLN A 369 -6.61 15.54 12.74
C GLN A 369 -5.47 15.82 11.76
N LYS A 370 -4.49 16.58 12.23
CA LYS A 370 -3.23 16.85 11.54
C LYS A 370 -2.06 16.44 12.41
N TYR A 371 -1.11 15.70 11.82
CA TYR A 371 0.12 15.25 12.46
C TYR A 371 1.29 15.96 11.79
N PRO A 372 1.84 17.04 12.37
CA PRO A 372 2.96 17.76 11.75
C PRO A 372 4.22 16.89 11.66
N VAL A 373 4.86 16.88 10.50
CA VAL A 373 6.13 16.17 10.25
C VAL A 373 7.07 17.11 9.49
N PRO A 374 7.84 17.96 10.19
CA PRO A 374 8.80 18.86 9.56
C PRO A 374 9.78 18.14 8.62
N GLU A 375 10.10 18.76 7.48
CA GLU A 375 11.01 18.23 6.44
C GLU A 375 10.56 16.87 5.85
N CYS A 376 9.26 16.58 5.90
CA CYS A 376 8.63 15.40 5.31
C CYS A 376 8.05 15.69 3.91
N ASN A 377 8.81 16.40 3.08
CA ASN A 377 8.38 16.95 1.78
C ASN A 377 8.95 16.19 0.56
N ILE A 378 9.33 14.92 0.72
CA ILE A 378 9.79 14.06 -0.38
C ILE A 378 8.77 12.93 -0.61
N TRP A 379 8.44 12.72 -1.89
CA TRP A 379 7.33 11.90 -2.38
C TRP A 379 7.48 10.37 -2.22
N PHE A 380 8.46 9.91 -1.44
CA PHE A 380 8.71 8.48 -1.24
C PHE A 380 8.76 8.06 0.23
N MET A 381 8.57 9.01 1.16
CA MET A 381 8.67 8.73 2.58
C MET A 381 7.37 8.08 3.08
N LYS A 382 7.45 6.87 3.60
CA LYS A 382 6.28 6.07 4.01
C LYS A 382 6.24 5.86 5.51
N PHE A 383 5.08 6.10 6.10
CA PHE A 383 4.83 5.82 7.51
C PHE A 383 4.38 4.37 7.71
N SER A 384 4.56 3.88 8.93
CA SER A 384 4.04 2.59 9.39
C SER A 384 3.34 2.77 10.72
N CYS A 385 2.43 1.84 11.02
CA CYS A 385 1.76 1.76 12.32
C CYS A 385 2.17 0.47 13.02
N ASP A 386 2.03 0.44 14.35
CA ASP A 386 1.96 -0.83 15.07
C ASP A 386 0.68 -1.60 14.67
N PHE A 387 0.57 -2.87 15.09
CA PHE A 387 -0.51 -3.74 14.64
C PHE A 387 -1.90 -3.19 14.99
N HIS A 388 -2.03 -2.59 16.17
CA HIS A 388 -3.29 -2.03 16.68
C HIS A 388 -3.56 -0.59 16.24
N HIS A 389 -2.67 0.02 15.46
CA HIS A 389 -2.73 1.43 15.07
C HIS A 389 -2.81 2.36 16.30
N ASN A 390 -2.19 2.00 17.41
CA ASN A 390 -2.01 2.89 18.56
C ASN A 390 -0.94 3.92 18.25
N GLN A 391 0.09 3.50 17.49
CA GLN A 391 1.25 4.32 17.17
C GLN A 391 1.56 4.32 15.68
N LEU A 392 2.04 5.47 15.21
CA LEU A 392 2.52 5.69 13.85
C LEU A 392 3.93 6.25 13.92
N ALA A 393 4.84 5.70 13.12
CA ALA A 393 6.18 6.24 12.94
C ALA A 393 6.37 6.75 11.51
N ILE A 394 6.94 7.94 11.36
CA ILE A 394 7.28 8.51 10.05
C ILE A 394 8.63 9.21 10.12
N GLY A 395 9.49 8.92 9.16
CA GLY A 395 10.77 9.59 9.02
C GLY A 395 10.71 10.80 8.10
N ASN A 396 11.76 11.61 8.13
CA ASN A 396 11.86 12.80 7.30
C ASN A 396 13.20 12.88 6.53
N ARG A 397 13.37 13.94 5.75
CA ARG A 397 14.58 14.21 4.95
C ARG A 397 15.87 14.33 5.79
N ASP A 398 15.75 14.81 7.03
CA ASP A 398 16.88 15.04 7.94
C ASP A 398 17.34 13.79 8.70
N GLY A 399 16.68 12.64 8.51
CA GLY A 399 16.99 11.43 9.28
C GLY A 399 16.31 11.35 10.65
N LYS A 400 15.36 12.24 10.95
CA LYS A 400 14.56 12.21 12.19
C LYS A 400 13.34 11.32 11.98
N VAL A 401 12.89 10.62 13.02
CA VAL A 401 11.64 9.85 13.03
C VAL A 401 10.69 10.42 14.09
N TYR A 402 9.45 10.67 13.70
CA TYR A 402 8.39 11.16 14.56
C TYR A 402 7.45 10.00 14.87
N VAL A 403 7.24 9.75 16.17
CA VAL A 403 6.39 8.67 16.66
C VAL A 403 5.16 9.29 17.30
N TRP A 404 4.02 9.13 16.67
CA TRP A 404 2.74 9.69 17.07
C TRP A 404 1.86 8.64 17.71
N LYS A 405 1.15 9.01 18.77
CA LYS A 405 -0.04 8.32 19.25
C LYS A 405 -1.20 8.71 18.33
N VAL A 406 -1.81 7.71 17.70
CA VAL A 406 -2.76 7.95 16.59
C VAL A 406 -4.17 8.16 17.12
N GLN A 407 -4.62 7.29 18.03
CA GLN A 407 -5.99 7.25 18.54
C GLN A 407 -6.22 8.20 19.72
N THR A 408 -5.71 9.43 19.64
CA THR A 408 -5.98 10.52 20.58
C THR A 408 -6.35 11.77 19.82
N SER A 409 -7.18 12.65 20.40
CA SER A 409 -7.50 13.96 19.80
C SER A 409 -7.24 15.08 20.83
N PRO A 410 -6.32 16.02 20.56
CA PRO A 410 -5.41 16.05 19.41
C PRO A 410 -4.42 14.87 19.40
N PRO A 411 -3.74 14.62 18.28
CA PRO A 411 -2.71 13.59 18.23
C PRO A 411 -1.49 13.98 19.09
N VAL A 412 -0.91 13.00 19.77
CA VAL A 412 0.20 13.22 20.71
C VAL A 412 1.51 12.72 20.14
N LEU A 413 2.53 13.59 20.04
CA LEU A 413 3.88 13.15 19.69
C LEU A 413 4.47 12.41 20.89
N ILE A 414 4.68 11.10 20.78
CA ILE A 414 5.29 10.27 21.83
C ILE A 414 6.77 10.59 21.94
N ALA A 415 7.48 10.46 20.81
CA ALA A 415 8.92 10.60 20.74
C ALA A 415 9.35 11.21 19.40
N ARG A 416 10.45 11.96 19.45
CA ARG A 416 11.21 12.39 18.27
C ARG A 416 12.56 11.71 18.28
N LEU A 417 12.67 10.64 17.51
CA LEU A 417 13.88 9.84 17.40
C LEU A 417 14.89 10.59 16.53
N ASN A 418 16.07 10.81 17.08
CA ASN A 418 17.15 11.48 16.40
C ASN A 418 18.46 10.84 16.81
N ASN A 419 19.32 10.54 15.84
CA ASN A 419 20.70 10.15 16.10
C ASN A 419 21.60 10.95 15.17
N PRO A 420 22.61 11.68 15.68
CA PRO A 420 23.52 12.47 14.86
C PRO A 420 24.24 11.70 13.75
N GLN A 421 24.33 10.38 13.83
CA GLN A 421 24.91 9.52 12.80
C GLN A 421 23.97 9.25 11.61
N VAL A 422 22.67 9.51 11.73
CA VAL A 422 21.72 9.46 10.61
C VAL A 422 21.88 10.76 9.82
N LYS A 423 22.40 10.66 8.60
CA LYS A 423 22.70 11.81 7.72
C LYS A 423 21.89 11.81 6.43
N SER A 424 21.01 10.83 6.27
CA SER A 424 20.26 10.54 5.06
C SER A 424 18.76 10.60 5.34
N ALA A 425 17.98 10.83 4.29
CA ALA A 425 16.52 10.77 4.37
C ALA A 425 16.07 9.36 4.78
N ILE A 426 15.11 9.31 5.71
CA ILE A 426 14.39 8.08 6.01
C ILE A 426 13.39 7.82 4.89
N ARG A 427 13.42 6.64 4.27
CA ARG A 427 12.46 6.26 3.23
C ARG A 427 11.21 5.63 3.80
N GLN A 428 11.36 4.68 4.71
CA GLN A 428 10.22 3.96 5.27
C GLN A 428 10.54 3.53 6.69
N THR A 429 9.54 3.56 7.55
CA THR A 429 9.60 3.01 8.90
C THR A 429 8.91 1.65 8.95
N ALA A 430 9.23 0.84 9.97
CA ALA A 430 8.42 -0.30 10.38
C ALA A 430 8.33 -0.30 11.91
N VAL A 431 7.11 -0.30 12.45
CA VAL A 431 6.84 -0.37 13.90
C VAL A 431 6.51 -1.82 14.25
N SER A 432 7.07 -2.34 15.35
CA SER A 432 6.77 -3.71 15.82
C SER A 432 5.31 -3.86 16.23
N PHE A 433 4.89 -5.10 16.47
CA PHE A 433 3.50 -5.44 16.82
C PHE A 433 2.94 -4.59 17.98
N ASP A 434 3.74 -4.40 19.02
CA ASP A 434 3.46 -3.63 20.25
C ASP A 434 4.07 -2.21 20.24
N GLY A 435 4.74 -1.84 19.14
CA GLY A 435 5.50 -0.62 18.98
C GLY A 435 6.73 -0.45 19.88
N SER A 436 7.20 -1.48 20.59
CA SER A 436 8.43 -1.40 21.39
C SER A 436 9.69 -1.25 20.55
N THR A 437 9.67 -1.67 19.29
CA THR A 437 10.77 -1.53 18.33
C THR A 437 10.32 -0.70 17.14
N ILE A 438 11.16 0.27 16.75
CA ILE A 438 10.97 1.08 15.55
C ILE A 438 12.18 0.90 14.65
N LEU A 439 11.92 0.47 13.42
CA LEU A 439 12.92 0.37 12.37
C LEU A 439 12.74 1.51 11.38
N ALA A 440 13.85 1.99 10.81
CA ALA A 440 13.83 2.96 9.72
C ALA A 440 14.89 2.63 8.69
N CYS A 441 14.49 2.57 7.41
CA CYS A 441 15.40 2.34 6.30
C CYS A 441 15.70 3.66 5.58
N THR A 442 16.92 3.80 5.02
CA THR A 442 17.44 5.09 4.57
C THR A 442 17.99 5.06 3.14
N GLU A 443 18.15 6.26 2.59
CA GLU A 443 18.69 6.47 1.23
C GLU A 443 20.13 5.97 1.06
N ASP A 444 20.92 5.95 2.14
CA ASP A 444 22.33 5.53 2.13
C ASP A 444 22.54 4.04 2.46
N GLY A 445 21.47 3.23 2.36
CA GLY A 445 21.56 1.77 2.48
C GLY A 445 21.60 1.24 3.90
N ASN A 446 21.21 2.06 4.89
CA ASN A 446 21.19 1.68 6.29
C ASN A 446 19.78 1.34 6.78
N ILE A 447 19.75 0.50 7.82
CA ILE A 447 18.60 0.19 8.64
C ILE A 447 18.96 0.57 10.06
N TRP A 448 18.17 1.44 10.65
CA TRP A 448 18.31 1.90 12.03
C TRP A 448 17.25 1.26 12.90
N ARG A 449 17.64 0.89 14.12
CA ARG A 449 16.76 0.32 15.13
C ARG A 449 16.75 1.20 16.37
N TRP A 450 15.56 1.52 16.83
CA TRP A 450 15.30 2.06 18.15
C TRP A 450 14.45 1.07 18.93
N ASP A 451 14.84 0.79 20.17
CA ASP A 451 14.05 0.01 21.11
C ASP A 451 13.60 0.91 22.26
N GLU A 452 12.42 0.63 22.79
CA GLU A 452 11.90 1.24 24.00
C GLU A 452 12.87 1.01 25.18
N VAL A 453 12.98 2.02 26.04
CA VAL A 453 13.79 1.96 27.24
C VAL A 453 12.95 1.37 28.38
N ASP A 454 13.39 0.24 28.92
CA ASP A 454 12.79 -0.31 30.14
C ASP A 454 12.97 0.69 31.30
N HIS A 455 11.85 1.20 31.83
CA HIS A 455 11.86 1.88 33.13
C HIS A 455 11.67 0.81 34.22
N PRO A 456 12.62 0.63 35.15
CA PRO A 456 12.39 -0.25 36.28
C PRO A 456 11.14 0.22 37.03
N THR A 457 10.12 -0.64 37.10
CA THR A 457 8.95 -0.39 37.94
C THR A 457 9.45 -0.21 39.37
N ALA A 458 9.10 0.93 39.99
CA ALA A 458 9.43 1.16 41.40
C ALA A 458 8.93 -0.04 42.23
N PRO A 459 9.76 -0.60 43.13
CA PRO A 459 9.36 -1.78 43.89
C PRO A 459 8.05 -1.49 44.63
N VAL A 460 7.02 -2.29 44.36
CA VAL A 460 5.75 -2.23 45.09
C VAL A 460 6.10 -2.44 46.56
N PRO A 461 5.79 -1.49 47.47
CA PRO A 461 6.17 -1.62 48.86
C PRO A 461 5.55 -2.91 49.42
N SER A 462 6.42 -3.81 49.90
CA SER A 462 6.01 -5.05 50.56
C SER A 462 5.01 -4.69 51.65
N LYS A 463 3.77 -5.20 51.54
CA LYS A 463 2.78 -5.11 52.62
C LYS A 463 3.45 -5.66 53.88
N LYS A 464 3.72 -4.78 54.85
CA LYS A 464 4.16 -5.20 56.19
C LYS A 464 3.10 -6.17 56.71
N GLN A 465 3.44 -7.46 56.80
CA GLN A 465 2.70 -8.37 57.65
C GLN A 465 2.83 -7.81 59.07
N LYS A 466 1.68 -7.47 59.66
CA LYS A 466 1.58 -7.16 61.08
C LYS A 466 1.54 -8.45 61.87
#